data_AF-A0A2G8LGF9-F1
#
_entry.id   AF-A0A2G8LGF9-F1
#
_cell.length_a   1.000
_cell.length_b   1.000
_cell.length_c   1.000
_cell.angle_alpha   90.00
_cell.angle_beta   90.00
_cell.angle_gamma   90.00
#
_symmetry.space_group_name_H-M   'P 1'
#
loop_
_entity.id
_entity.type
_entity.pdbx_description
1 polymer ?
#
loop_
_entity_poly.entity_id
_entity_poly.type
_entity_poly.pdbx_seq_one_letter_code
_entity_poly.pdbx_strand_id
1 'polypeptide(L)'
;MANRIWEPNVTYLMTSNPETGLSLEETSMIINVTIDQSPTILKSVLVGSLLSLIACATIVGNLLVILSVCVDRHLHSPPNILIVNLAVSDLLVGLLVMPFAIAQLVGRPWIWIDFICDFYISADVFCCTASIMNLCMISVDRYLAITRPFKYARKRTPRLMLLMVVIVWIIGAFISISPLIWGNVHVDNLCLVSQYKLYTIYSTGGAFYLPLVVMLIVYYKIYRAAKKSQKAEMQRRPSVLPNSRRSSHASETSQNGDLNGRRMSFLKFADYQKLKHVLRLLALNQEEVTPGFP
;
A
#
# COMPACT_ATOMS: atom_id res chain seq x y z
N MET A 1 -30.07 19.83 -36.45
CA MET A 1 -30.80 18.70 -37.06
C MET A 1 -29.80 17.98 -37.96
N ALA A 2 -28.96 17.11 -37.42
CA ALA A 2 -29.23 15.72 -37.01
C ALA A 2 -28.87 14.74 -38.14
N ASN A 3 -28.04 13.77 -37.76
CA ASN A 3 -27.84 12.44 -38.36
C ASN A 3 -26.92 12.32 -39.59
N ARG A 4 -25.66 11.93 -39.32
CA ARG A 4 -25.02 10.85 -40.09
C ARG A 4 -24.17 10.00 -39.12
N ILE A 5 -24.89 9.08 -38.48
CA ILE A 5 -24.39 8.04 -37.58
C ILE A 5 -24.21 6.78 -38.43
N TRP A 6 -23.03 6.15 -38.31
CA TRP A 6 -22.70 4.76 -38.67
C TRP A 6 -22.71 4.32 -40.15
N GLU A 7 -21.51 4.22 -40.74
CA GLU A 7 -21.13 3.07 -41.56
C GLU A 7 -19.66 2.71 -41.26
N PRO A 8 -19.34 1.45 -40.90
CA PRO A 8 -17.96 0.99 -40.75
C PRO A 8 -17.53 0.26 -42.04
N ASN A 9 -17.05 0.99 -43.04
CA ASN A 9 -16.34 0.38 -44.16
C ASN A 9 -14.83 0.44 -43.89
N VAL A 10 -14.32 -0.53 -43.13
CA VAL A 10 -12.88 -0.75 -42.96
C VAL A 10 -12.46 -1.81 -43.98
N THR A 11 -12.00 -1.35 -45.14
CA THR A 11 -11.37 -2.19 -46.16
C THR A 11 -9.93 -2.47 -45.73
N TYR A 12 -9.64 -3.71 -45.33
CA TYR A 12 -8.30 -4.16 -44.96
C TYR A 12 -7.37 -4.12 -46.19
N LEU A 13 -6.41 -3.19 -46.21
CA LEU A 13 -5.26 -3.27 -47.11
C LEU A 13 -4.19 -4.14 -46.46
N MET A 14 -4.09 -5.38 -46.94
CA MET A 14 -2.88 -6.18 -46.78
C MET A 14 -1.72 -5.46 -47.46
N THR A 15 -0.76 -4.96 -46.70
CA THR A 15 0.62 -4.88 -47.17
C THR A 15 1.51 -5.49 -46.10
N SER A 16 2.09 -6.63 -46.45
CA SER A 16 3.11 -7.32 -45.67
C SER A 16 4.36 -6.44 -45.60
N ASN A 17 4.67 -5.90 -44.42
CA ASN A 17 5.99 -5.35 -44.13
C ASN A 17 6.86 -6.48 -43.53
N PRO A 18 8.04 -6.80 -44.10
CA PRO A 18 8.75 -8.05 -43.79
C PRO A 18 9.59 -8.02 -42.49
N GLU A 19 9.34 -7.11 -41.55
CA GLU A 19 10.17 -6.97 -40.33
C GLU A 19 9.55 -7.54 -39.03
N THR A 20 8.30 -8.00 -39.06
CA THR A 20 7.67 -8.63 -37.88
C THR A 20 7.28 -10.05 -38.21
N GLY A 21 8.11 -11.02 -37.82
CA GLY A 21 7.83 -12.46 -37.94
C GLY A 21 6.74 -12.96 -37.00
N LEU A 22 5.55 -12.37 -37.04
CA LEU A 22 4.36 -12.80 -36.31
C LEU A 22 3.44 -13.60 -37.24
N SER A 23 2.90 -14.70 -36.71
CA SER A 23 2.06 -15.64 -37.45
C SER A 23 0.63 -15.11 -37.64
N LEU A 24 -0.05 -15.53 -38.72
CA LEU A 24 -1.42 -15.10 -39.06
C LEU A 24 -2.44 -15.34 -37.93
N GLU A 25 -2.22 -16.36 -37.08
CA GLU A 25 -3.06 -16.67 -35.92
C GLU A 25 -2.88 -15.66 -34.76
N GLU A 26 -1.68 -15.11 -34.56
CA GLU A 26 -1.42 -14.11 -33.52
C GLU A 26 -2.12 -12.79 -33.89
N THR A 27 -2.10 -12.41 -35.18
CA THR A 27 -2.87 -11.26 -35.69
C THR A 27 -4.38 -11.44 -35.55
N SER A 28 -4.93 -12.63 -35.85
CA SER A 28 -6.38 -12.85 -35.77
C SER A 28 -6.88 -12.90 -34.32
N MET A 29 -6.08 -13.45 -33.41
CA MET A 29 -6.37 -13.42 -31.97
C MET A 29 -6.35 -11.98 -31.41
N ILE A 30 -5.39 -11.15 -31.83
CA ILE A 30 -5.34 -9.74 -31.44
C ILE A 30 -6.55 -8.98 -32.00
N ILE A 31 -6.96 -9.23 -33.25
CA ILE A 31 -8.13 -8.60 -33.88
C ILE A 31 -9.45 -9.01 -33.19
N ASN A 32 -9.61 -10.28 -32.80
CA ASN A 32 -10.82 -10.69 -32.07
C ASN A 32 -10.89 -10.12 -30.65
N VAL A 33 -9.74 -9.96 -29.98
CA VAL A 33 -9.67 -9.29 -28.66
C VAL A 33 -10.03 -7.81 -28.77
N THR A 34 -9.68 -7.13 -29.86
CA THR A 34 -10.01 -5.71 -30.06
C THR A 34 -11.48 -5.48 -30.46
N ILE A 35 -12.12 -6.41 -31.18
CA ILE A 35 -13.53 -6.29 -31.59
C ILE A 35 -14.51 -6.55 -30.42
N ASP A 36 -14.20 -7.47 -29.50
CA ASP A 36 -15.05 -7.78 -28.34
C ASP A 36 -14.90 -6.76 -27.18
N GLN A 37 -13.84 -5.93 -27.23
CA GLN A 37 -13.58 -4.86 -26.27
C GLN A 37 -14.37 -3.56 -26.51
N SER A 38 -15.52 -3.59 -27.19
CA SER A 38 -16.40 -2.42 -27.20
C SER A 38 -17.34 -2.48 -25.98
N PRO A 39 -16.98 -1.93 -24.80
CA PRO A 39 -17.97 -1.72 -23.74
C PRO A 39 -19.14 -0.96 -24.36
N THR A 40 -20.37 -1.44 -24.11
CA THR A 40 -21.54 -0.61 -24.37
C THR A 40 -21.29 0.74 -23.69
N ILE A 41 -21.60 1.86 -24.35
CA ILE A 41 -21.30 3.22 -23.85
C ILE A 41 -21.71 3.38 -22.37
N LEU A 42 -22.84 2.77 -22.00
CA LEU A 42 -23.31 2.66 -20.63
C LEU A 42 -22.30 2.01 -19.66
N LYS A 43 -21.68 0.87 -20.02
CA LYS A 43 -20.64 0.22 -19.23
C LYS A 43 -19.41 1.12 -19.06
N SER A 44 -18.93 1.78 -20.11
CA SER A 44 -17.78 2.71 -20.00
C SER A 44 -18.07 3.88 -19.08
N VAL A 45 -19.27 4.47 -19.19
CA VAL A 45 -19.69 5.59 -18.35
C VAL A 45 -19.83 5.14 -16.88
N LEU A 46 -20.41 3.97 -16.64
CA LEU A 46 -20.55 3.41 -15.29
C LEU A 46 -19.18 3.11 -14.65
N VAL A 47 -18.28 2.42 -15.36
CA VAL A 47 -16.95 2.08 -14.83
C VAL A 47 -16.10 3.34 -14.70
N GLY A 48 -16.14 4.25 -15.68
CA GLY A 48 -15.41 5.52 -15.64
C GLY A 48 -15.86 6.45 -14.51
N SER A 49 -17.16 6.54 -14.25
CA SER A 49 -17.69 7.31 -13.11
C SER A 49 -17.28 6.70 -11.77
N LEU A 50 -17.35 5.37 -11.64
CA LEU A 50 -16.89 4.65 -10.44
C LEU A 50 -15.39 4.86 -10.20
N LEU A 51 -14.56 4.70 -11.22
CA LEU A 51 -13.11 4.93 -11.11
C LEU A 51 -12.77 6.37 -10.78
N SER A 52 -13.51 7.34 -11.33
CA SER A 52 -13.37 8.76 -10.99
C SER A 52 -13.69 9.02 -9.51
N LEU A 53 -14.77 8.40 -8.99
CA LEU A 53 -15.12 8.50 -7.58
C LEU A 53 -14.02 7.90 -6.69
N ILE A 54 -13.48 6.73 -7.06
CA ILE A 54 -12.36 6.09 -6.35
C ILE A 54 -11.12 6.99 -6.38
N ALA A 55 -10.77 7.56 -7.53
CA ALA A 55 -9.63 8.46 -7.67
C ALA A 55 -9.78 9.70 -6.75
N CYS A 56 -10.95 10.33 -6.75
CA CYS A 56 -11.25 11.44 -5.85
C CYS A 56 -11.13 11.03 -4.38
N ALA A 57 -11.68 9.88 -3.99
CA ALA A 57 -11.59 9.36 -2.63
C ALA A 57 -10.13 9.07 -2.23
N THR A 58 -9.33 8.51 -3.14
CA THR A 58 -7.90 8.27 -2.92
C THR A 58 -7.15 9.58 -2.70
N ILE A 59 -7.41 10.61 -3.51
CA ILE A 59 -6.75 11.91 -3.35
C ILE A 59 -7.13 12.55 -2.02
N VAL A 60 -8.44 12.67 -1.73
CA VAL A 60 -8.92 13.31 -0.50
C VAL A 60 -8.43 12.54 0.73
N GLY A 61 -8.56 11.22 0.74
CA GLY A 61 -8.15 10.37 1.87
C GLY A 61 -6.66 10.51 2.19
N ASN A 62 -5.79 10.46 1.17
CA ASN A 62 -4.35 10.59 1.38
C ASN A 62 -3.91 12.01 1.75
N LEU A 63 -4.59 13.05 1.21
CA LEU A 63 -4.37 14.42 1.67
C LEU A 63 -4.73 14.58 3.16
N LEU A 64 -5.85 14.01 3.60
CA LEU A 64 -6.26 14.03 5.00
C LEU A 64 -5.22 13.33 5.90
N VAL A 65 -4.64 12.21 5.45
CA VAL A 65 -3.56 11.54 6.18
C VAL A 65 -2.35 12.46 6.34
N ILE A 66 -1.89 13.11 5.27
CA ILE A 66 -0.77 14.06 5.33
C ILE A 66 -1.09 15.22 6.26
N LEU A 67 -2.26 15.85 6.09
CA LEU A 67 -2.71 16.97 6.91
C LEU A 67 -2.80 16.59 8.40
N SER A 68 -3.31 15.40 8.72
CA SER A 68 -3.41 14.92 10.10
C SER A 68 -2.05 14.88 10.79
N VAL A 69 -1.02 14.37 10.10
CA VAL A 69 0.35 14.29 10.64
C VAL A 69 0.98 15.67 10.72
N CYS A 70 0.74 16.56 9.76
CA CYS A 70 1.33 17.91 9.75
C CYS A 70 0.72 18.85 10.81
N VAL A 71 -0.57 18.70 11.10
CA VAL A 71 -1.29 19.56 12.05
C VAL A 71 -1.03 19.12 13.50
N ASP A 72 -1.09 17.81 13.77
CA ASP A 72 -0.92 17.30 15.12
C ASP A 72 0.56 17.02 15.44
N ARG A 73 1.16 17.88 16.27
CA ARG A 73 2.54 17.71 16.75
C ARG A 73 2.75 16.41 17.54
N HIS A 74 1.72 15.80 18.12
CA HIS A 74 1.84 14.50 18.78
C HIS A 74 2.11 13.37 17.78
N LEU A 75 1.70 13.55 16.52
CA LEU A 75 1.96 12.62 15.43
C LEU A 75 3.34 12.83 14.78
N HIS A 76 4.13 13.82 15.20
CA HIS A 76 5.50 14.01 14.71
C HIS A 76 6.48 13.00 15.31
N SER A 77 6.37 11.75 14.88
CA SER A 77 7.25 10.65 15.29
C SER A 77 7.94 10.03 14.08
N PRO A 78 9.18 9.48 14.23
CA PRO A 78 9.89 8.81 13.14
C PRO A 78 9.03 7.83 12.32
N PRO A 79 8.21 6.92 12.90
CA PRO A 79 7.39 6.01 12.08
C PRO A 79 6.39 6.70 11.17
N ASN A 80 5.88 7.86 11.56
CA ASN A 80 4.83 8.52 10.80
C ASN A 80 5.37 9.10 9.49
N ILE A 81 6.69 9.22 9.33
CA ILE A 81 7.35 9.48 8.04
C ILE A 81 7.01 8.41 7.00
N LEU A 82 6.95 7.13 7.39
CA LEU A 82 6.59 6.05 6.47
C LEU A 82 5.11 6.11 6.07
N ILE A 83 4.24 6.53 6.99
CA ILE A 83 2.80 6.72 6.73
C ILE A 83 2.60 7.88 5.75
N VAL A 84 3.29 8.99 5.96
CA VAL A 84 3.27 10.13 5.03
C VAL A 84 3.83 9.73 3.67
N ASN A 85 4.92 8.95 3.61
CA ASN A 85 5.47 8.49 2.33
C ASN A 85 4.51 7.57 1.57
N LEU A 86 3.77 6.71 2.28
CA LEU A 86 2.70 5.91 1.68
C LEU A 86 1.62 6.81 1.08
N ALA A 87 1.14 7.80 1.84
CA ALA A 87 0.12 8.74 1.37
C ALA A 87 0.60 9.55 0.15
N VAL A 88 1.87 9.95 0.11
CA VAL A 88 2.48 10.62 -1.06
C VAL A 88 2.49 9.68 -2.28
N SER A 89 2.87 8.41 -2.10
CA SER A 89 2.85 7.40 -3.17
C SER A 89 1.45 7.21 -3.75
N ASP A 90 0.44 7.09 -2.87
CA ASP A 90 -0.95 6.89 -3.30
C ASP A 90 -1.57 8.15 -3.93
N LEU A 91 -1.10 9.35 -3.53
CA LEU A 91 -1.45 10.59 -4.24
C LEU A 91 -0.89 10.62 -5.66
N LEU A 92 0.34 10.14 -5.87
CA LEU A 92 0.88 10.03 -7.22
C LEU A 92 0.06 9.07 -8.08
N VAL A 93 -0.41 7.93 -7.53
CA VAL A 93 -1.35 7.04 -8.25
C VAL A 93 -2.64 7.79 -8.61
N GLY A 94 -3.25 8.47 -7.63
CA GLY A 94 -4.51 9.19 -7.83
C GLY A 94 -4.40 10.35 -8.83
N LEU A 95 -3.26 11.04 -8.89
CA LEU A 95 -3.05 12.23 -9.72
C LEU A 95 -2.44 11.92 -11.09
N LEU A 96 -1.53 10.94 -11.18
CA LEU A 96 -0.76 10.67 -12.40
C LEU A 96 -1.21 9.42 -13.14
N VAL A 97 -1.82 8.43 -12.47
CA VAL A 97 -2.16 7.15 -13.09
C VAL A 97 -3.65 7.07 -13.38
N MET A 98 -4.48 7.33 -12.37
CA MET A 98 -5.94 7.20 -12.47
C MET A 98 -6.57 8.07 -13.58
N PRO A 99 -6.18 9.34 -13.80
CA PRO A 99 -6.82 10.16 -14.83
C PRO A 99 -6.59 9.63 -16.25
N PHE A 100 -5.37 9.14 -16.53
CA PHE A 100 -5.04 8.53 -17.83
C PHE A 100 -5.75 7.19 -18.03
N ALA A 101 -5.85 6.38 -16.98
CA ALA A 101 -6.60 5.12 -17.01
C ALA A 101 -8.10 5.36 -17.33
N ILE A 102 -8.71 6.36 -16.69
CA ILE A 102 -10.12 6.73 -16.93
C ILE A 102 -10.27 7.30 -18.34
N ALA A 103 -9.35 8.15 -18.79
CA ALA A 103 -9.37 8.72 -20.13
C ALA A 103 -9.28 7.64 -21.21
N GLN A 104 -8.45 6.62 -21.04
CA GLN A 104 -8.34 5.49 -21.95
C GLN A 104 -9.59 4.58 -21.94
N LEU A 105 -10.30 4.52 -20.82
CA LEU A 105 -11.53 3.73 -20.70
C LEU A 105 -12.75 4.40 -21.36
N VAL A 106 -12.81 5.73 -21.31
CA VAL A 106 -13.95 6.52 -21.81
C VAL A 106 -13.68 7.04 -23.24
N GLY A 107 -12.43 7.33 -23.58
CA GLY A 107 -11.99 7.79 -24.89
C GLY A 107 -11.64 6.64 -25.83
N ARG A 108 -12.00 6.78 -27.11
CA ARG A 108 -11.43 5.97 -28.21
C ARG A 108 -9.92 6.31 -28.40
N PRO A 109 -9.19 5.62 -29.29
CA PRO A 109 -7.79 5.21 -29.11
C PRO A 109 -6.85 6.37 -28.70
N TRP A 110 -5.85 6.06 -27.86
CA TRP A 110 -4.78 6.92 -27.34
C TRP A 110 -4.44 8.11 -28.25
N ILE A 111 -5.05 9.25 -27.95
CA ILE A 111 -4.89 10.52 -28.66
C ILE A 111 -3.61 11.28 -28.29
N TRP A 112 -2.79 10.73 -27.39
CA TRP A 112 -1.60 11.39 -26.86
C TRP A 112 -0.33 10.93 -27.59
N ILE A 113 0.74 11.72 -27.48
CA ILE A 113 2.06 11.39 -28.05
C ILE A 113 2.59 10.09 -27.42
N ASP A 114 3.29 9.27 -28.20
CA ASP A 114 3.88 7.98 -27.80
C ASP A 114 4.70 8.04 -26.49
N PHE A 115 5.41 9.15 -26.28
CA PHE A 115 6.15 9.42 -25.04
C PHE A 115 5.26 9.43 -23.79
N ILE A 116 4.02 9.95 -23.89
CA ILE A 116 3.07 10.00 -22.77
C ILE A 116 2.60 8.58 -22.44
N CYS A 117 2.49 7.69 -23.44
CA CYS A 117 2.13 6.28 -23.22
C CYS A 117 3.24 5.56 -22.43
N ASP A 118 4.48 5.74 -22.85
CA ASP A 118 5.64 5.13 -22.18
C ASP A 118 5.80 5.65 -20.74
N PHE A 119 5.63 6.96 -20.56
CA PHE A 119 5.64 7.59 -19.24
C PHE A 119 4.50 7.06 -18.37
N TYR A 120 3.28 6.97 -18.90
CA TYR A 120 2.12 6.48 -18.16
C TYR A 120 2.32 5.04 -17.67
N ILE A 121 2.73 4.13 -18.56
CA ILE A 121 2.99 2.72 -18.20
C ILE A 121 4.12 2.62 -17.17
N SER A 122 5.21 3.36 -17.37
CA SER A 122 6.32 3.38 -16.41
C SER A 122 5.88 3.95 -15.05
N ALA A 123 5.11 5.03 -15.04
CA ALA A 123 4.59 5.67 -13.83
C ALA A 123 3.61 4.78 -13.07
N ASP A 124 2.74 4.03 -13.76
CA ASP A 124 1.83 3.06 -13.15
C ASP A 124 2.61 1.96 -12.42
N VAL A 125 3.54 1.31 -13.12
CA VAL A 125 4.42 0.28 -12.54
C VAL A 125 5.22 0.85 -11.36
N PHE A 126 5.77 2.04 -11.52
CA PHE A 126 6.54 2.73 -10.49
C PHE A 126 5.71 2.99 -9.22
N CYS A 127 4.56 3.66 -9.37
CA CYS A 127 3.75 4.10 -8.24
C CYS A 127 3.12 2.90 -7.51
N CYS A 128 2.62 1.91 -8.25
CA CYS A 128 2.09 0.68 -7.67
C CYS A 128 3.17 -0.09 -6.88
N THR A 129 4.37 -0.22 -7.47
CA THR A 129 5.51 -0.86 -6.79
C THR A 129 5.91 -0.10 -5.53
N ALA A 130 6.01 1.23 -5.61
CA ALA A 130 6.35 2.10 -4.48
C ALA A 130 5.31 1.97 -3.34
N SER A 131 4.01 1.96 -3.65
CA SER A 131 2.96 1.79 -2.63
C SER A 131 3.04 0.44 -1.92
N ILE A 132 3.23 -0.67 -2.64
CA ILE A 132 3.37 -2.00 -2.02
C ILE A 132 4.66 -2.09 -1.18
N MET A 133 5.77 -1.57 -1.70
CA MET A 133 7.05 -1.55 -0.99
C MET A 133 6.99 -0.68 0.28
N ASN A 134 6.25 0.42 0.26
CA ASN A 134 5.98 1.22 1.44
C ASN A 134 5.24 0.42 2.52
N LEU A 135 4.21 -0.34 2.15
CA LEU A 135 3.52 -1.25 3.07
C LEU A 135 4.46 -2.33 3.63
N CYS A 136 5.35 -2.88 2.81
CA CYS A 136 6.39 -3.81 3.27
C CYS A 136 7.28 -3.17 4.32
N MET A 137 7.76 -1.95 4.07
CA MET A 137 8.66 -1.23 4.98
C MET A 137 7.97 -0.87 6.30
N ILE A 138 6.71 -0.45 6.27
CA ILE A 138 5.89 -0.22 7.47
C ILE A 138 5.79 -1.52 8.28
N SER A 139 5.52 -2.63 7.60
CA SER A 139 5.40 -3.95 8.23
C SER A 139 6.72 -4.39 8.88
N VAL A 140 7.86 -4.18 8.21
CA VAL A 140 9.19 -4.45 8.77
C VAL A 140 9.48 -3.56 9.98
N ASP A 141 9.18 -2.25 9.91
CA ASP A 141 9.32 -1.33 11.06
C ASP A 141 8.51 -1.83 12.27
N ARG A 142 7.26 -2.24 12.05
CA ARG A 142 6.41 -2.83 13.10
C ARG A 142 6.99 -4.11 13.67
N TYR A 143 7.45 -5.02 12.82
CA TYR A 143 8.06 -6.27 13.24
C TYR A 143 9.29 -6.04 14.14
N LEU A 144 10.17 -5.11 13.76
CA LEU A 144 11.36 -4.77 14.54
C LEU A 144 11.01 -4.10 15.87
N ALA A 145 9.98 -3.24 15.88
CA ALA A 145 9.48 -2.62 17.10
C ALA A 145 8.91 -3.66 18.10
N ILE A 146 8.18 -4.66 17.61
CA ILE A 146 7.59 -5.72 18.45
C ILE A 146 8.66 -6.69 18.96
N THR A 147 9.56 -7.14 18.09
CA THR A 147 10.51 -8.21 18.44
C THR A 147 11.73 -7.71 19.23
N ARG A 148 12.12 -6.44 19.06
CA ARG A 148 13.32 -5.86 19.66
C ARG A 148 13.05 -4.47 20.27
N PRO A 149 12.11 -4.34 21.22
CA PRO A 149 11.60 -3.04 21.68
C PRO A 149 12.71 -2.08 22.16
N PHE A 150 13.65 -2.54 22.99
CA PHE A 150 14.70 -1.66 23.53
C PHE A 150 15.80 -1.31 22.50
N LYS A 151 16.27 -2.30 21.73
CA LYS A 151 17.35 -2.10 20.75
C LYS A 151 16.88 -1.28 19.54
N TYR A 152 15.66 -1.54 19.07
CA TYR A 152 15.09 -0.84 17.92
C TYR A 152 14.62 0.56 18.29
N ALA A 153 13.98 0.76 19.45
CA ALA A 153 13.54 2.09 19.89
C ALA A 153 14.69 3.12 19.91
N ARG A 154 15.89 2.73 20.37
CA ARG A 154 17.07 3.61 20.38
C ARG A 154 17.63 3.90 18.98
N LYS A 155 17.48 2.97 18.02
CA LYS A 155 17.98 3.14 16.64
C LYS A 155 16.99 3.83 15.71
N ARG A 156 15.73 3.95 16.13
CA ARG A 156 14.63 4.46 15.33
C ARG A 156 14.69 5.98 15.21
N THR A 157 15.51 6.44 14.26
CA THR A 157 15.74 7.85 13.96
C THR A 157 15.01 8.27 12.69
N PRO A 158 14.66 9.57 12.52
CA PRO A 158 14.05 10.04 11.28
C PRO A 158 14.96 9.83 10.06
N ARG A 159 16.28 9.89 10.23
CA ARG A 159 17.27 9.58 9.18
C ARG A 159 17.15 8.14 8.68
N LEU A 160 16.94 7.18 9.59
CA LEU A 160 16.74 5.78 9.21
C LEU A 160 15.44 5.61 8.42
N MET A 161 14.36 6.29 8.83
CA MET A 161 13.08 6.24 8.13
C MET A 161 13.19 6.84 6.73
N LEU A 162 13.88 7.98 6.60
CA LEU A 162 14.16 8.59 5.29
C LEU A 162 15.01 7.68 4.40
N LEU A 163 16.00 6.98 4.97
CA LEU A 163 16.78 5.99 4.22
C LEU A 163 15.90 4.85 3.69
N MET A 164 14.98 4.35 4.52
CA MET A 164 14.01 3.32 4.11
C MET A 164 13.12 3.82 2.96
N VAL A 165 12.66 5.07 3.04
CA VAL A 165 11.93 5.74 1.96
C VAL A 165 12.77 5.74 0.69
N VAL A 166 13.99 6.30 0.72
CA VAL A 166 14.87 6.37 -0.47
C VAL A 166 15.09 5.00 -1.11
N ILE A 167 15.29 3.95 -0.31
CA ILE A 167 15.43 2.58 -0.82
C ILE A 167 14.17 2.13 -1.58
N VAL A 168 12.98 2.42 -1.07
CA VAL A 168 11.71 2.10 -1.75
C VAL A 168 11.62 2.79 -3.11
N TRP A 169 11.93 4.09 -3.17
CA TRP A 169 11.90 4.85 -4.43
C TRP A 169 12.93 4.33 -5.44
N ILE A 170 14.14 3.98 -5.00
CA ILE A 170 15.19 3.41 -5.87
C ILE A 170 14.75 2.05 -6.43
N ILE A 171 14.20 1.17 -5.60
CA ILE A 171 13.71 -0.15 -6.04
C ILE A 171 12.56 0.02 -7.03
N GLY A 172 11.62 0.92 -6.74
CA GLY A 172 10.53 1.26 -7.66
C GLY A 172 11.06 1.73 -9.02
N ALA A 173 12.04 2.64 -9.02
CA ALA A 173 12.62 3.21 -10.23
C ALA A 173 13.37 2.16 -11.05
N PHE A 174 14.08 1.26 -10.38
CA PHE A 174 14.78 0.16 -11.04
C PHE A 174 13.80 -0.80 -11.74
N ILE A 175 12.68 -1.15 -11.08
CA ILE A 175 11.65 -2.02 -11.66
C ILE A 175 10.90 -1.30 -12.80
N SER A 176 10.66 0.00 -12.68
CA SER A 176 9.93 0.80 -13.67
C SER A 176 10.76 1.26 -14.87
N ILE A 177 12.07 0.97 -14.88
CA ILE A 177 12.97 1.27 -16.02
C ILE A 177 12.72 0.31 -17.20
N SER A 178 12.15 -0.87 -16.97
CA SER A 178 11.94 -1.89 -18.00
C SER A 178 11.16 -1.42 -19.24
N PRO A 179 10.02 -0.69 -19.11
CA PRO A 179 9.31 -0.12 -20.27
C PRO A 179 10.14 0.87 -21.08
N LEU A 180 11.05 1.62 -20.44
CA LEU A 180 11.86 2.65 -21.09
C LEU A 180 13.03 2.07 -21.91
N ILE A 181 13.48 0.85 -21.60
CA ILE A 181 14.59 0.19 -22.31
C ILE A 181 14.08 -0.70 -23.45
N TRP A 182 12.96 -1.39 -23.25
CA TRP A 182 12.45 -2.37 -24.23
C TRP A 182 11.37 -1.84 -25.18
N GLY A 183 10.86 -0.62 -24.95
CA GLY A 183 9.87 0.06 -25.80
C GLY A 183 8.48 -0.59 -25.72
N ASN A 184 7.44 0.23 -25.55
CA ASN A 184 6.06 -0.24 -25.73
C ASN A 184 5.70 -0.32 -27.22
N VAL A 185 4.60 -1.01 -27.54
CA VAL A 185 4.15 -1.15 -28.93
C VAL A 185 3.01 -0.16 -29.16
N HIS A 186 3.22 0.74 -30.13
CA HIS A 186 2.23 1.74 -30.56
C HIS A 186 1.59 1.27 -31.87
N VAL A 187 0.37 0.73 -31.81
CA VAL A 187 -0.39 0.31 -33.01
C VAL A 187 -1.66 1.14 -33.11
N ASP A 188 -1.86 1.86 -34.21
CA ASP A 188 -3.12 2.56 -34.52
C ASP A 188 -3.71 3.40 -33.38
N ASN A 189 -2.86 4.22 -32.74
CA ASN A 189 -3.23 5.02 -31.56
C ASN A 189 -3.62 4.16 -30.35
N LEU A 190 -3.15 2.93 -30.20
CA LEU A 190 -3.33 2.14 -28.97
C LEU A 190 -2.01 2.12 -28.20
N CYS A 191 -2.07 2.51 -26.93
CA CYS A 191 -0.97 2.40 -25.97
C CYS A 191 -0.99 0.99 -25.37
N LEU A 192 -0.21 0.08 -25.97
CA LEU A 192 -0.14 -1.31 -25.54
C LEU A 192 1.21 -1.63 -24.92
N VAL A 193 1.14 -2.31 -23.78
CA VAL A 193 2.30 -2.87 -23.11
C VAL A 193 3.00 -3.89 -24.02
N SER A 194 4.33 -3.77 -24.10
CA SER A 194 5.18 -4.64 -24.91
C SER A 194 4.95 -6.13 -24.61
N GLN A 195 4.69 -6.95 -25.65
CA GLN A 195 4.36 -8.38 -25.50
C GLN A 195 5.60 -9.29 -25.46
N TYR A 196 6.82 -8.73 -25.34
CA TYR A 196 8.02 -9.54 -25.20
C TYR A 196 7.97 -10.37 -23.92
N LYS A 197 8.11 -11.70 -24.03
CA LYS A 197 8.06 -12.63 -22.89
C LYS A 197 8.97 -12.21 -21.72
N LEU A 198 10.17 -11.73 -22.03
CA LEU A 198 11.13 -11.24 -21.02
C LEU A 198 10.62 -9.99 -20.31
N TYR A 199 10.00 -9.06 -21.04
CA TYR A 199 9.35 -7.88 -20.46
C TYR A 199 8.19 -8.28 -19.56
N THR A 200 7.33 -9.21 -20.00
CA THR A 200 6.18 -9.67 -19.20
C THR A 200 6.64 -10.35 -17.90
N ILE A 201 7.64 -11.23 -17.97
CA ILE A 201 8.19 -11.91 -16.80
C ILE A 201 8.85 -10.92 -15.84
N TYR A 202 9.65 -9.98 -16.35
CA TYR A 202 10.32 -8.98 -15.52
C TYR A 202 9.34 -8.04 -14.85
N SER A 203 8.39 -7.48 -15.60
CA SER A 203 7.41 -6.50 -15.09
C SER A 203 6.43 -7.15 -14.10
N THR A 204 5.79 -8.26 -14.46
CA THR A 204 4.85 -8.96 -13.55
C THR A 204 5.58 -9.57 -12.35
N GLY A 205 6.76 -10.14 -12.57
CA GLY A 205 7.62 -10.69 -11.53
C GLY A 205 8.03 -9.62 -10.51
N GLY A 206 8.58 -8.50 -11.00
CA GLY A 206 9.10 -7.42 -10.19
C GLY A 206 8.02 -6.56 -9.51
N ALA A 207 6.94 -6.23 -10.21
CA ALA A 207 5.91 -5.33 -9.70
C ALA A 207 4.85 -6.03 -8.83
N PHE A 208 4.59 -7.33 -9.07
CA PHE A 208 3.52 -8.04 -8.39
C PHE A 208 4.02 -9.22 -7.55
N TYR A 209 4.68 -10.21 -8.15
CA TYR A 209 5.02 -11.45 -7.45
C TYR A 209 6.07 -11.25 -6.36
N LEU A 210 7.14 -10.51 -6.65
CA LEU A 210 8.21 -10.28 -5.69
C LEU A 210 7.74 -9.46 -4.47
N PRO A 211 7.03 -8.32 -4.62
CA PRO A 211 6.43 -7.61 -3.50
C PRO A 211 5.42 -8.45 -2.72
N LEU A 212 4.63 -9.29 -3.40
CA LEU A 212 3.65 -10.19 -2.76
C LEU A 212 4.34 -11.25 -1.88
N VAL A 213 5.41 -11.88 -2.37
CA VAL A 213 6.19 -12.85 -1.57
C VAL A 213 6.82 -12.17 -0.35
N VAL A 214 7.38 -10.97 -0.53
CA VAL A 214 7.94 -10.19 0.59
C VAL A 214 6.86 -9.86 1.62
N MET A 215 5.70 -9.37 1.19
CA MET A 215 4.55 -9.10 2.05
C MET A 215 4.16 -10.35 2.86
N LEU A 216 3.94 -11.49 2.20
CA LEU A 216 3.55 -12.73 2.88
C LEU A 216 4.55 -13.15 3.95
N ILE A 217 5.85 -13.09 3.65
CA ILE A 217 6.91 -13.45 4.61
C ILE A 217 6.90 -12.49 5.81
N VAL A 218 6.81 -11.19 5.57
CA VAL A 218 6.83 -10.18 6.64
C VAL A 218 5.57 -10.31 7.51
N TYR A 219 4.39 -10.43 6.90
CA TYR A 219 3.13 -10.61 7.64
C TYR A 219 3.14 -11.90 8.46
N TYR A 220 3.63 -13.02 7.91
CA TYR A 220 3.79 -14.25 8.67
C TYR A 220 4.71 -14.06 9.88
N LYS A 221 5.84 -13.35 9.70
CA LYS A 221 6.77 -13.03 10.80
C LYS A 221 6.12 -12.13 11.85
N ILE A 222 5.32 -11.14 11.46
CA ILE A 222 4.54 -10.29 12.37
C ILE A 222 3.56 -11.13 13.17
N TYR A 223 2.76 -11.97 12.49
CA TYR A 223 1.79 -12.85 13.14
C TYR A 223 2.46 -13.74 14.20
N ARG A 224 3.59 -14.37 13.86
CA ARG A 224 4.35 -15.19 14.81
C ARG A 224 4.89 -14.37 15.98
N ALA A 225 5.45 -13.19 15.71
CA ALA A 225 5.98 -12.32 16.77
C ALA A 225 4.86 -11.87 17.73
N ALA A 226 3.73 -11.43 17.20
CA ALA A 226 2.56 -11.03 17.99
C ALA A 226 2.05 -12.20 18.86
N LYS A 227 1.90 -13.40 18.28
CA LYS A 227 1.47 -14.61 19.01
C LYS A 227 2.45 -14.99 20.13
N LYS A 228 3.76 -14.83 19.90
CA LYS A 228 4.79 -15.08 20.93
C LYS A 228 4.69 -14.06 22.06
N SER A 229 4.52 -12.78 21.75
CA SER A 229 4.36 -11.72 22.76
C SER A 229 3.11 -11.93 23.62
N GLN A 230 1.99 -12.34 23.03
CA GLN A 230 0.76 -12.67 23.78
C GLN A 230 0.96 -13.87 24.72
N LYS A 231 1.61 -14.94 24.26
CA LYS A 231 1.91 -16.11 25.11
C LYS A 231 2.84 -15.76 26.27
N ALA A 232 3.87 -14.95 26.02
CA ALA A 232 4.78 -14.49 27.07
C ALA A 232 4.08 -13.59 28.10
N GLU A 233 3.13 -12.77 27.66
CA GLU A 233 2.28 -11.97 28.56
C GLU A 233 1.34 -12.84 29.40
N MET A 234 0.72 -13.86 28.80
CA MET A 234 -0.12 -14.82 29.54
C MET A 234 0.67 -15.57 30.63
N GLN A 235 1.92 -15.96 30.34
CA GLN A 235 2.79 -16.61 31.32
C GLN A 235 3.28 -15.67 32.43
N ARG A 236 3.27 -14.35 32.20
CA ARG A 236 3.68 -13.33 33.19
C ARG A 236 2.53 -12.82 34.04
N ARG A 237 1.27 -13.11 33.70
CA ARG A 237 0.13 -12.83 34.59
C ARG A 237 0.24 -13.74 35.81
N PRO A 238 0.44 -13.21 37.03
CA PRO A 238 0.44 -14.05 38.22
C PRO A 238 -0.94 -14.70 38.32
N SER A 239 -0.97 -16.03 38.37
CA SER A 239 -2.15 -16.79 38.75
C SER A 239 -2.56 -16.32 40.14
N VAL A 240 -3.63 -15.54 40.22
CA VAL A 240 -4.33 -15.25 41.48
C VAL A 240 -4.94 -16.57 41.92
N LEU A 241 -4.13 -17.39 42.61
CA LEU A 241 -4.63 -18.54 43.35
C LEU A 241 -5.49 -18.01 44.50
N PRO A 242 -6.71 -18.53 44.70
CA PRO A 242 -7.48 -18.23 45.90
C PRO A 242 -6.67 -18.70 47.11
N ASN A 243 -6.39 -17.76 48.01
CA ASN A 243 -5.62 -17.96 49.22
C ASN A 243 -6.32 -19.00 50.12
N SER A 244 -5.85 -20.26 50.10
CA SER A 244 -6.18 -21.23 51.13
C SER A 244 -5.03 -21.28 52.14
N ARG A 245 -5.38 -20.96 53.38
CA ARG A 245 -4.49 -20.86 54.55
C ARG A 245 -3.62 -22.11 54.71
N ARG A 246 -2.29 -21.95 54.83
CA ARG A 246 -1.51 -22.55 55.95
C ARG A 246 -0.08 -22.01 56.09
N SER A 247 0.22 -21.69 57.35
CA SER A 247 1.43 -21.27 58.06
C SER A 247 2.83 -21.76 57.63
N SER A 248 3.80 -20.85 57.85
CA SER A 248 5.17 -20.99 58.42
C SER A 248 6.29 -21.74 57.65
N HIS A 249 7.33 -21.01 57.19
CA HIS A 249 8.68 -20.90 57.82
C HIS A 249 9.76 -20.37 56.84
N ALA A 250 10.54 -19.39 57.33
CA ALA A 250 11.96 -19.03 57.08
C ALA A 250 12.56 -18.99 55.65
N SER A 251 13.07 -17.82 55.25
CA SER A 251 14.53 -17.51 55.14
C SER A 251 14.80 -16.23 54.35
N GLU A 252 15.49 -15.28 54.97
CA GLU A 252 16.07 -14.08 54.36
C GLU A 252 17.31 -14.45 53.52
N THR A 253 17.40 -14.04 52.26
CA THR A 253 18.66 -13.54 51.65
C THR A 253 18.39 -12.73 50.36
N SER A 254 18.99 -11.52 50.29
CA SER A 254 19.32 -10.75 49.08
C SER A 254 18.19 -10.03 48.30
N GLN A 255 17.73 -8.89 48.81
CA GLN A 255 17.01 -7.85 48.04
C GLN A 255 17.85 -6.57 47.96
N ASN A 256 18.68 -6.41 46.92
CA ASN A 256 19.17 -5.07 46.55
C ASN A 256 19.35 -4.85 45.04
N GLY A 257 19.30 -5.90 44.21
CA GLY A 257 19.26 -5.77 42.73
C GLY A 257 17.85 -5.68 42.13
N ASP A 258 16.81 -6.08 42.87
CA ASP A 258 15.43 -6.24 42.36
C ASP A 258 14.55 -5.00 42.61
N LEU A 259 14.92 -4.10 43.54
CA LEU A 259 14.13 -2.91 43.85
C LEU A 259 14.11 -1.88 42.71
N ASN A 260 15.21 -1.70 41.96
CA ASN A 260 15.21 -0.79 40.81
C ASN A 260 14.42 -1.34 39.62
N GLY A 261 14.43 -2.66 39.43
CA GLY A 261 13.62 -3.34 38.41
C GLY A 261 12.13 -3.32 38.73
N ARG A 262 11.76 -3.59 39.99
CA ARG A 262 10.38 -3.49 40.49
C ARG A 262 9.85 -2.07 40.54
N ARG A 263 10.65 -1.08 40.94
CA ARG A 263 10.21 0.32 41.02
C ARG A 263 9.96 0.91 39.64
N MET A 264 10.74 0.51 38.62
CA MET A 264 10.56 0.96 37.24
C MET A 264 9.41 0.23 36.50
N SER A 265 9.14 -1.04 36.85
CA SER A 265 7.94 -1.74 36.38
C SER A 265 6.68 -1.24 37.07
N PHE A 266 6.74 -0.85 38.35
CA PHE A 266 5.64 -0.18 39.05
C PHE A 266 5.30 1.18 38.43
N LEU A 267 6.31 1.96 38.04
CA LEU A 267 6.13 3.23 37.33
C LEU A 267 5.42 3.03 35.99
N LYS A 268 5.82 2.03 35.19
CA LYS A 268 5.14 1.70 33.92
C LYS A 268 3.73 1.13 34.12
N PHE A 269 3.49 0.39 35.20
CA PHE A 269 2.15 -0.12 35.53
C PHE A 269 1.22 1.00 35.99
N ALA A 270 1.73 1.96 36.76
CA ALA A 270 1.00 3.17 37.15
C ALA A 270 0.63 4.03 35.94
N ASP A 271 1.53 4.19 34.96
CA ASP A 271 1.24 4.94 33.73
C ASP A 271 0.22 4.22 32.84
N TYR A 272 0.26 2.88 32.77
CA TYR A 272 -0.73 2.09 32.04
C TYR A 272 -2.12 2.11 32.71
N GLN A 273 -2.18 2.07 34.04
CA GLN A 273 -3.41 2.25 34.82
C GLN A 273 -4.02 3.64 34.61
N LYS A 274 -3.19 4.69 34.60
CA LYS A 274 -3.63 6.06 34.30
C LYS A 274 -4.20 6.17 32.88
N LEU A 275 -3.52 5.61 31.88
CA LEU A 275 -4.00 5.64 30.49
C LEU A 275 -5.33 4.86 30.32
N LYS A 276 -5.48 3.73 31.00
CA LYS A 276 -6.71 2.93 30.99
C LYS A 276 -7.87 3.66 31.70
N HIS A 277 -7.58 4.43 32.75
CA HIS A 277 -8.58 5.23 33.45
C HIS A 277 -9.04 6.44 32.61
N VAL A 278 -8.12 7.10 31.92
CA VAL A 278 -8.44 8.18 30.96
C VAL A 278 -9.30 7.67 29.81
N LEU A 279 -8.96 6.51 29.24
CA LEU A 279 -9.76 5.87 28.19
C LEU A 279 -11.18 5.48 28.66
N ARG A 280 -11.35 5.07 29.93
CA ARG A 280 -12.68 4.82 30.51
C ARG A 280 -13.49 6.11 30.70
N LEU A 281 -12.86 7.20 31.13
CA LEU A 281 -13.53 8.49 31.29
C LEU A 281 -13.95 9.08 29.94
N LEU A 282 -13.13 8.91 28.90
CA LEU A 282 -13.48 9.31 27.53
C LEU A 282 -14.64 8.47 26.96
N ALA A 283 -14.72 7.19 27.31
CA ALA A 283 -15.84 6.33 26.89
C ALA A 283 -17.15 6.69 27.60
N LEU A 284 -17.12 7.12 28.86
CA LEU A 284 -18.32 7.53 29.61
C LEU A 284 -18.84 8.92 29.17
N ASN A 285 -17.96 9.81 28.71
CA ASN A 285 -18.37 11.13 28.18
C ASN A 285 -18.96 11.09 26.75
N GLN A 286 -18.91 9.94 26.06
CA GLN A 286 -19.53 9.80 24.73
C GLN A 286 -21.00 9.36 24.78
N GLU A 287 -21.53 8.94 25.93
CA GLU A 287 -22.95 8.55 26.06
C GLU A 287 -23.90 9.72 26.41
N GLU A 288 -23.40 10.92 26.74
CA GLU A 288 -24.26 12.06 27.14
C GLU A 288 -24.63 13.05 26.01
N VAL A 289 -24.18 12.83 24.76
CA VAL A 289 -24.49 13.73 23.63
C VAL A 289 -25.36 13.03 22.57
N THR A 290 -26.55 12.61 22.98
CA THR A 290 -27.70 12.54 22.06
C THR A 290 -28.68 13.65 22.45
N PRO A 291 -28.76 14.77 21.72
CA PRO A 291 -29.82 15.73 21.92
C PRO A 291 -31.12 15.09 21.40
N GLY A 292 -31.98 14.70 22.33
CA GLY A 292 -33.39 14.49 22.03
C GLY A 292 -34.01 15.80 21.58
N PHE A 293 -34.73 15.78 20.47
CA PHE A 293 -35.65 16.81 20.03
C PHE A 293 -36.62 16.17 19.02
N PRO A 294 -37.83 16.72 18.88
CA PRO A 294 -39.06 16.24 19.51
C PRO A 294 -40.04 15.61 18.51
#